data_AF-A0A9Q3KRT5-F1
#
_entry.id   AF-A0A9Q3KRT5-F1
#
_cell.length_a   1.000
_cell.length_b   1.000
_cell.length_c   1.000
_cell.angle_alpha   90.00
_cell.angle_beta   90.00
_cell.angle_gamma   90.00
#
_symmetry.space_group_name_H-M   'P 1'
#
loop_
_entity.id
_entity.type
_entity.pdbx_description
1 polymer ?
#
loop_
_entity_poly.entity_id
_entity_poly.type
_entity_poly.pdbx_seq_one_letter_code
_entity_poly.pdbx_strand_id
1 'polypeptide(L)'
;MCQALLKEVLKLKEWPHFSGEGEYDHMEFIRGIDMIKEDFELPERLVKARFNTLFTKSAHRWYIKLRQAHGHQSWTWWKTQIINKWANDAWRFKVETAFESAKFNADKDKALPWFCQQKDRLTALYPDMSEFMIHRKILRQCG
;
A
#
# COMPACT_ATOMS: atom_id res chain seq x y z
N MET A 1 5.53 -27.59 -2.94
CA MET A 1 5.51 -26.58 -4.02
C MET A 1 6.53 -26.96 -5.09
N CYS A 2 6.09 -27.17 -6.34
CA CYS A 2 6.95 -27.56 -7.46
C CYS A 2 7.87 -26.40 -7.89
N GLN A 3 9.14 -26.67 -8.20
CA GLN A 3 10.14 -25.66 -8.60
C GLN A 3 9.72 -24.77 -9.78
N ALA A 4 8.82 -25.24 -10.65
CA ALA A 4 8.30 -24.48 -11.79
C ALA A 4 7.38 -23.32 -11.36
N LEU A 5 6.45 -23.54 -10.43
CA LEU A 5 5.57 -22.49 -9.89
C LEU A 5 6.38 -21.40 -9.18
N LEU A 6 7.42 -21.82 -8.47
CA LEU A 6 8.34 -20.92 -7.78
C LEU A 6 9.06 -19.97 -8.76
N LYS A 7 9.42 -20.43 -9.96
CA LYS A 7 10.02 -19.60 -11.01
C LYS A 7 9.02 -18.63 -11.63
N GLU A 8 7.77 -19.03 -11.82
CA GLU A 8 6.73 -18.17 -12.37
C GLU A 8 6.34 -17.05 -11.40
N VAL A 9 6.22 -17.34 -10.10
CA VAL A 9 5.94 -16.32 -9.08
C VAL A 9 7.09 -15.31 -8.93
N LEU A 10 8.32 -15.79 -9.05
CA LEU A 10 9.51 -14.94 -9.07
C LEU A 10 9.59 -14.07 -10.36
N LYS A 11 8.83 -14.42 -11.42
CA LYS A 11 8.73 -13.64 -12.66
C LYS A 11 7.48 -12.79 -12.75
N LEU A 12 6.57 -12.83 -11.77
CA LEU A 12 5.43 -11.91 -11.72
C LEU A 12 5.97 -10.48 -11.91
N LYS A 13 5.56 -9.85 -13.02
CA LYS A 13 5.99 -8.50 -13.38
C LYS A 13 5.50 -7.45 -12.38
N GLU A 14 4.50 -7.77 -11.58
CA GLU A 14 3.71 -6.81 -10.83
C GLU A 14 3.75 -7.09 -9.33
N TRP A 15 4.95 -7.29 -8.77
CA TRP A 15 5.07 -7.11 -7.33
C TRP A 15 4.84 -5.64 -6.99
N PRO A 16 4.12 -5.33 -5.90
CA PRO A 16 3.92 -3.95 -5.49
C PRO A 16 5.26 -3.35 -5.05
N HIS A 17 5.46 -2.07 -5.35
CA HIS A 17 6.64 -1.31 -4.92
C HIS A 17 6.22 -0.19 -3.98
N PHE A 18 7.07 0.11 -3.00
CA PHE A 18 6.76 1.14 -2.01
C PHE A 18 7.94 2.08 -1.82
N SER A 19 7.72 3.37 -2.09
CA SER A 19 8.76 4.42 -2.00
C SER A 19 8.76 5.16 -0.66
N GLY A 20 7.60 5.19 0.02
CA GLY A 20 7.36 6.02 1.19
C GLY A 20 7.45 7.53 0.92
N GLU A 21 7.36 7.97 -0.34
CA GLU A 21 7.49 9.36 -0.77
C GLU A 21 6.26 9.79 -1.58
N GLY A 22 5.86 11.06 -1.49
CA GLY A 22 4.69 11.61 -2.19
C GLY A 22 3.36 11.27 -1.51
N GLU A 23 2.29 11.25 -2.29
CA GLU A 23 1.03 10.62 -1.88
C GLU A 23 1.22 9.10 -2.02
N TYR A 24 1.20 8.39 -0.89
CA TYR A 24 1.43 6.95 -0.86
C TYR A 24 0.33 6.23 -0.09
N ASP A 25 0.06 4.99 -0.48
CA ASP A 25 -0.77 4.04 0.25
C ASP A 25 0.08 2.84 0.69
N HIS A 26 0.43 2.82 1.98
CA HIS A 26 1.18 1.72 2.57
C HIS A 26 0.30 0.49 2.82
N MET A 27 -1.01 0.66 2.92
CA MET A 27 -1.99 -0.42 3.09
C MET A 27 -2.20 -1.17 1.78
N GLU A 28 -2.25 -0.48 0.65
CA GLU A 28 -2.26 -1.11 -0.68
C GLU A 28 -1.02 -1.97 -0.89
N PHE A 29 0.17 -1.46 -0.55
CA PHE A 29 1.41 -2.24 -0.62
C PHE A 29 1.34 -3.52 0.23
N ILE A 30 0.86 -3.41 1.48
CA ILE A 30 0.69 -4.56 2.38
C ILE A 30 -0.31 -5.57 1.80
N ARG A 31 -1.49 -5.10 1.34
CA ARG A 31 -2.53 -5.96 0.75
C ARG A 31 -2.03 -6.67 -0.50
N GLY A 32 -1.31 -5.97 -1.39
CA GLY A 32 -0.76 -6.58 -2.59
C GLY A 32 0.23 -7.72 -2.27
N ILE A 33 1.04 -7.57 -1.22
CA ILE A 33 1.90 -8.66 -0.74
C ILE A 33 1.08 -9.80 -0.12
N ASP A 34 0.07 -9.49 0.71
CA ASP A 34 -0.79 -10.50 1.33
C ASP A 34 -1.51 -11.33 0.24
N MET A 35 -2.09 -10.70 -0.79
CA MET A 35 -2.73 -11.37 -1.93
C MET A 35 -1.76 -12.29 -2.68
N ILE A 36 -0.58 -11.79 -3.08
CA ILE A 36 0.43 -12.63 -3.77
C ILE A 36 0.87 -13.80 -2.88
N LYS A 37 0.98 -13.58 -1.57
CA LYS A 37 1.37 -14.66 -0.64
C LYS A 37 0.27 -15.71 -0.53
N GLU A 38 -1.00 -15.31 -0.50
CA GLU A 38 -2.16 -16.21 -0.42
C GLU A 38 -2.39 -16.96 -1.73
N ASP A 39 -2.49 -16.26 -2.86
CA ASP A 39 -2.79 -16.83 -4.18
C ASP A 39 -1.77 -17.89 -4.63
N PHE A 40 -0.50 -17.71 -4.22
CA PHE A 40 0.60 -18.59 -4.59
C PHE A 40 1.15 -19.42 -3.42
N GLU A 41 0.47 -19.40 -2.25
CA GLU A 41 0.87 -20.10 -1.03
C GLU A 41 2.35 -19.88 -0.65
N LEU A 42 2.87 -18.67 -0.85
CA LEU A 42 4.30 -18.43 -0.77
C LEU A 42 4.83 -18.57 0.65
N PRO A 43 5.95 -19.30 0.83
CA PRO A 43 6.72 -19.24 2.05
C PRO A 43 7.17 -17.81 2.32
N GLU A 44 7.00 -17.37 3.56
CA GLU A 44 7.34 -16.01 3.98
C GLU A 44 8.80 -15.62 3.68
N ARG A 45 9.71 -16.61 3.70
CA ARG A 45 11.12 -16.41 3.31
C ARG A 45 11.29 -15.86 1.88
N LEU A 46 10.42 -16.22 0.93
CA LEU A 46 10.49 -15.77 -0.46
C LEU A 46 10.00 -14.33 -0.60
N VAL A 47 8.91 -14.00 0.08
CA VAL A 47 8.41 -12.62 0.19
C VAL A 47 9.50 -11.71 0.75
N LYS A 48 10.13 -12.14 1.86
CA LYS A 48 11.22 -11.37 2.49
C LYS A 48 12.48 -11.26 1.65
N ALA A 49 12.78 -12.24 0.80
CA ALA A 49 13.91 -12.17 -0.14
C ALA A 49 13.72 -11.07 -1.20
N ARG A 50 12.47 -10.67 -1.45
CA ARG A 50 12.13 -9.59 -2.40
C ARG A 50 12.17 -8.20 -1.78
N PHE A 51 12.16 -8.04 -0.46
CA PHE A 51 12.03 -6.71 0.17
C PHE A 51 13.06 -5.69 -0.28
N ASN A 52 14.28 -6.15 -0.58
CA ASN A 52 15.33 -5.28 -1.10
C ASN A 52 14.97 -4.61 -2.45
N THR A 53 14.11 -5.23 -3.25
CA THR A 53 13.62 -4.68 -4.53
C THR A 53 12.24 -4.03 -4.41
N LEU A 54 11.40 -4.50 -3.48
CA LEU A 54 10.04 -3.96 -3.30
C LEU A 54 10.06 -2.57 -2.63
N PHE A 55 10.94 -2.37 -1.66
CA PHE A 55 11.16 -1.05 -1.10
C PHE A 55 12.06 -0.22 -2.00
N THR A 56 11.65 1.01 -2.27
CA THR A 56 12.41 1.95 -3.10
C THR A 56 12.62 3.26 -2.34
N LYS A 57 13.57 4.10 -2.80
CA LYS A 57 13.82 5.45 -2.28
C LYS A 57 13.91 5.53 -0.73
N SER A 58 13.14 6.41 -0.09
CA SER A 58 13.16 6.57 1.38
C SER A 58 12.81 5.29 2.14
N ALA A 59 11.85 4.51 1.63
CA ALA A 59 11.46 3.24 2.24
C ALA A 59 12.55 2.19 2.16
N HIS A 60 13.32 2.16 1.06
CA HIS A 60 14.49 1.27 0.95
C HIS A 60 15.54 1.56 2.01
N ARG A 61 15.88 2.85 2.20
CA ARG A 61 16.84 3.27 3.24
C ARG A 61 16.37 2.89 4.66
N TRP A 62 15.08 3.06 4.93
CA TRP A 62 14.48 2.64 6.20
C TRP A 62 14.55 1.11 6.38
N TYR A 63 14.19 0.36 5.34
CA TYR A 63 14.19 -1.10 5.35
C TYR A 63 15.58 -1.66 5.67
N ILE A 64 16.62 -1.16 4.99
CA ILE A 64 18.01 -1.63 5.20
C ILE A 64 18.44 -1.41 6.66
N LYS A 65 18.22 -0.21 7.21
CA LYS A 65 18.56 0.09 8.61
C LYS A 65 17.84 -0.83 9.59
N LEU A 66 16.53 -0.99 9.40
CA LEU A 66 15.71 -1.79 10.29
C LEU A 66 16.05 -3.29 10.19
N ARG A 67 16.36 -3.77 8.99
CA ARG A 67 16.81 -5.15 8.74
C ARG A 67 18.18 -5.44 9.36
N GLN A 68 19.11 -4.48 9.32
CA GLN A 68 20.40 -4.61 9.97
C GLN A 68 20.28 -4.67 11.49
N ALA A 69 19.38 -3.88 12.09
CA ALA A 69 19.18 -3.84 13.54
C ALA A 69 18.46 -5.08 14.11
N HIS A 70 17.45 -5.61 13.40
CA HIS A 70 16.56 -6.65 13.94
C HIS A 70 16.67 -8.01 13.25
N GLY A 71 17.50 -8.13 12.21
CA GLY A 71 17.72 -9.39 11.50
C GLY A 71 16.47 -9.93 10.79
N HIS A 72 16.36 -11.26 10.73
CA HIS A 72 15.24 -11.93 10.07
C HIS A 72 13.98 -11.91 10.94
N GLN A 73 13.01 -11.09 10.56
CA GLN A 73 11.71 -10.98 11.24
C GLN A 73 10.56 -11.56 10.41
N SER A 74 9.40 -11.75 11.03
CA SER A 74 8.18 -12.27 10.38
C SER A 74 7.50 -11.21 9.50
N TRP A 75 6.65 -11.62 8.55
CA TRP A 75 5.89 -10.67 7.73
C TRP A 75 4.93 -9.86 8.59
N THR A 76 4.27 -10.49 9.56
CA THR A 76 3.43 -9.80 10.55
C THR A 76 4.19 -8.67 11.26
N TRP A 77 5.44 -8.93 11.69
CA TRP A 77 6.28 -7.90 12.29
C TRP A 77 6.55 -6.75 11.32
N TRP A 78 6.88 -7.05 10.07
CA TRP A 78 7.11 -6.02 9.05
C TRP A 78 5.86 -5.20 8.76
N LYS A 79 4.67 -5.80 8.71
CA LYS A 79 3.40 -5.06 8.59
C LYS A 79 3.24 -4.04 9.71
N THR A 80 3.48 -4.44 10.97
CA THR A 80 3.47 -3.53 12.12
C THR A 80 4.47 -2.39 11.96
N GLN A 81 5.71 -2.68 11.52
CA GLN A 81 6.73 -1.64 11.36
C GLN A 81 6.40 -0.66 10.23
N ILE A 82 5.83 -1.15 9.12
CA ILE A 82 5.37 -0.31 8.01
C ILE A 82 4.27 0.65 8.51
N ILE A 83 3.24 0.11 9.17
CA ILE A 83 2.14 0.91 9.72
C ILE A 83 2.69 1.94 10.71
N ASN A 84 3.51 1.54 11.67
CA ASN A 84 4.09 2.46 12.66
C ASN A 84 4.90 3.59 12.02
N LYS A 85 5.62 3.30 10.92
CA LYS A 85 6.46 4.29 10.24
C LYS A 85 5.65 5.26 9.39
N TRP A 86 4.66 4.77 8.65
CA TRP A 86 4.01 5.51 7.56
C TRP A 86 2.55 5.88 7.79
N ALA A 87 1.88 5.29 8.79
CA ALA A 87 0.54 5.67 9.25
C ALA A 87 0.60 6.70 10.39
N ASN A 88 1.59 7.59 10.40
CA ASN A 88 1.74 8.61 11.44
C ASN A 88 0.73 9.77 11.26
N ASP A 89 0.51 10.54 12.31
CA ASP A 89 -0.48 11.64 12.33
C ASP A 89 -0.25 12.69 11.23
N ALA A 90 1.02 12.98 10.91
CA ALA A 90 1.35 13.92 9.85
C ALA A 90 0.94 13.40 8.46
N TRP A 91 1.09 12.10 8.20
CA TRP A 91 0.57 11.47 6.98
C TRP A 91 -0.96 11.48 6.98
N ARG A 92 -1.57 11.08 8.10
CA ARG A 92 -3.03 11.03 8.24
C ARG A 92 -3.65 12.38 7.92
N PHE A 93 -3.16 13.44 8.56
CA PHE A 93 -3.59 14.81 8.34
C PHE A 93 -3.44 15.24 6.87
N LYS A 94 -2.32 14.90 6.22
CA LYS A 94 -2.09 15.22 4.80
C LYS A 94 -3.10 14.54 3.89
N VAL A 95 -3.37 13.25 4.08
CA VAL A 95 -4.32 12.49 3.24
C VAL A 95 -5.75 12.93 3.50
N GLU A 96 -6.13 13.19 4.77
CA GLU A 96 -7.45 13.75 5.13
C GLU A 96 -7.65 15.12 4.46
N THR A 97 -6.68 16.03 4.58
CA THR A 97 -6.74 17.36 3.92
C THR A 97 -6.83 17.24 2.40
N ALA A 98 -6.06 16.32 1.80
CA ALA A 98 -6.09 16.10 0.36
C ALA A 98 -7.44 15.56 -0.14
N PHE A 99 -8.08 14.68 0.64
CA PHE A 99 -9.43 14.20 0.36
C PHE A 99 -10.49 15.30 0.56
N GLU A 100 -10.41 16.06 1.65
CA GLU A 100 -11.38 17.09 1.99
C GLU A 100 -11.39 18.25 0.99
N SER A 101 -10.21 18.64 0.51
CA SER A 101 -10.03 19.70 -0.50
C SER A 101 -10.27 19.26 -1.94
N ALA A 102 -10.28 17.96 -2.21
CA ALA A 102 -10.55 17.42 -3.54
C ALA A 102 -12.04 17.51 -3.87
N LYS A 103 -12.42 18.51 -4.67
CA LYS A 103 -13.74 18.64 -5.28
C LYS A 103 -13.70 18.16 -6.72
N PHE A 104 -14.69 17.37 -7.12
CA PHE A 104 -14.80 16.90 -8.50
C PHE A 104 -15.21 18.05 -9.41
N ASN A 105 -14.48 18.24 -10.51
CA ASN A 105 -14.80 19.23 -11.53
C ASN A 105 -15.08 18.53 -12.87
N ALA A 106 -16.33 18.59 -13.33
CA ALA A 106 -16.76 17.90 -14.55
C ALA A 106 -16.05 18.37 -15.84
N ASP A 107 -15.52 19.61 -15.86
CA ASP A 107 -14.82 20.17 -17.02
C ASP A 107 -13.33 19.77 -17.05
N LYS A 108 -12.76 19.42 -15.88
CA LYS A 108 -11.31 19.17 -15.73
C LYS A 108 -10.98 17.72 -15.44
N ASP A 109 -11.82 17.03 -14.68
CA ASP A 109 -11.53 15.72 -14.12
C ASP A 109 -12.20 14.60 -14.91
N LYS A 110 -11.49 13.48 -15.05
CA LYS A 110 -12.09 12.22 -15.51
C LYS A 110 -12.67 11.49 -14.30
N ALA A 111 -13.97 11.20 -14.34
CA ALA A 111 -14.71 10.64 -13.22
C ALA A 111 -14.05 9.39 -12.60
N LEU A 112 -13.68 8.39 -13.43
CA LEU A 112 -13.14 7.12 -12.92
C LEU A 112 -11.76 7.29 -12.23
N PRO A 113 -10.71 7.87 -12.86
CA PRO A 113 -9.44 8.11 -12.17
C PRO A 113 -9.57 8.94 -10.90
N TRP A 114 -10.39 9.99 -10.93
CA TRP A 114 -10.62 10.85 -9.78
C TRP A 114 -11.29 10.07 -8.63
N PHE A 115 -12.31 9.27 -8.95
CA PHE A 115 -13.00 8.42 -7.98
C PHE A 115 -12.06 7.39 -7.37
N CYS A 116 -11.27 6.69 -8.19
CA CYS A 116 -10.30 5.71 -7.72
C CYS A 116 -9.31 6.35 -6.74
N GLN A 117 -8.76 7.52 -7.07
CA GLN A 117 -7.85 8.24 -6.16
C GLN A 117 -8.53 8.56 -4.82
N GLN A 118 -9.79 9.01 -4.82
CA GLN A 118 -10.50 9.28 -3.57
C GLN A 118 -10.82 8.01 -2.78
N LYS A 119 -11.12 6.89 -3.48
CA LYS A 119 -11.31 5.57 -2.87
C LYS A 119 -10.01 5.13 -2.17
N ASP A 120 -8.87 5.22 -2.86
CA ASP A 120 -7.57 4.82 -2.32
C ASP A 120 -7.21 5.60 -1.05
N ARG A 121 -7.40 6.93 -1.05
CA ARG A 121 -7.22 7.78 0.14
C ARG A 121 -8.06 7.30 1.33
N LEU A 122 -9.35 7.07 1.11
CA LEU A 122 -10.27 6.67 2.18
C LEU A 122 -9.98 5.25 2.67
N THR A 123 -9.65 4.34 1.78
CA THR A 123 -9.29 2.96 2.12
C THR A 123 -7.96 2.89 2.88
N ALA A 124 -7.01 3.78 2.59
CA ALA A 124 -5.77 3.90 3.35
C ALA A 124 -6.02 4.47 4.76
N LEU A 125 -6.87 5.50 4.88
CA LEU A 125 -7.19 6.17 6.15
C LEU A 125 -8.07 5.33 7.08
N TYR A 126 -8.98 4.56 6.48
CA TYR A 126 -10.03 3.81 7.18
C TYR A 126 -10.19 2.41 6.55
N PRO A 127 -9.25 1.49 6.80
CA PRO A 127 -9.25 0.17 6.16
C PRO A 127 -10.51 -0.66 6.48
N ASP A 128 -11.16 -0.40 7.62
CA ASP A 128 -12.37 -1.12 8.05
C ASP A 128 -13.68 -0.41 7.61
N MET A 129 -13.59 0.68 6.84
CA MET A 129 -14.77 1.40 6.36
C MET A 129 -15.46 0.62 5.23
N SER A 130 -16.78 0.46 5.32
CA SER A 130 -17.55 -0.22 4.28
C SER A 130 -17.50 0.54 2.94
N GLU A 131 -17.56 -0.19 1.83
CA GLU A 131 -17.59 0.40 0.49
C GLU A 131 -18.73 1.40 0.32
N PHE A 132 -19.90 1.12 0.88
CA PHE A 132 -21.03 2.04 0.88
C PHE A 132 -20.71 3.38 1.55
N MET A 133 -20.02 3.37 2.70
CA MET A 133 -19.60 4.60 3.38
C MET A 133 -18.51 5.35 2.60
N ILE A 134 -17.56 4.62 2.01
CA ILE A 134 -16.53 5.21 1.13
C ILE A 134 -17.22 5.92 -0.04
N HIS A 135 -18.08 5.24 -0.78
CA HIS A 135 -18.80 5.81 -1.93
C HIS A 135 -19.63 7.02 -1.53
N ARG A 136 -20.34 6.95 -0.38
CA ARG A 136 -21.12 8.08 0.14
C ARG A 136 -20.26 9.29 0.46
N LYS A 137 -19.06 9.10 1.03
CA LYS A 137 -18.11 10.18 1.31
C LYS A 137 -17.60 10.82 0.02
N ILE A 138 -17.25 10.01 -0.98
CA ILE A 138 -16.79 10.52 -2.29
C ILE A 138 -17.89 11.32 -2.98
N LEU A 139 -19.14 10.84 -2.98
CA LEU A 139 -20.27 11.56 -3.60
C LEU A 139 -20.49 12.97 -3.01
N ARG A 140 -20.18 13.18 -1.72
CA ARG A 140 -20.26 14.51 -1.09
C ARG A 140 -19.23 15.50 -1.62
N GLN A 141 -18.23 15.03 -2.36
CA GLN A 141 -17.21 15.86 -3.00
C GLN A 141 -17.56 16.24 -4.45
N CYS A 142 -18.68 15.72 -4.99
CA CYS A 142 -19.13 15.99 -6.35
C CYS A 142 -20.19 17.11 -6.47
N GLY A 143 -20.44 17.85 -5.39
CA GLY A 143 -21.40 18.95 -5.31
C GLY A 143 -20.79 20.21 -4.71
#